data_AF-A0A958HSI7-F1
#
_entry.id   AF-A0A958HSI7-F1
#
_cell.length_a   1.000
_cell.length_b   1.000
_cell.length_c   1.000
_cell.angle_alpha   90.00
_cell.angle_beta   90.00
_cell.angle_gamma   90.00
#
_symmetry.space_group_name_H-M   'P 1'
#
loop_
_entity.id
_entity.type
_entity.pdbx_description
1 polymer ?
#
loop_
_entity_poly.entity_id
_entity_poly.type
_entity_poly.pdbx_seq_one_letter_code
_entity_poly.pdbx_strand_id
1 'polypeptide(L)' 'GESTVGGGSLPGETLPTSLLALPSLPADRMANALRNGDTPVIARITQDALVLDPRTVATAEEQTLLRQVIWAAGTLDV' A
#
# COMPACT_ATOMS: atom_id res chain seq x y z
N GLY A 1 -9.47 -1.99 10.17
CA GLY A 1 -8.12 -1.82 10.72
C GLY A 1 -7.92 -0.37 11.14
N GLU A 2 -6.71 0.00 11.50
CA GLU A 2 -6.39 1.36 11.93
C GLU A 2 -5.28 1.97 11.09
N SER A 3 -5.32 3.29 10.93
CA SER A 3 -4.33 4.03 10.16
C SER A 3 -4.06 5.38 10.79
N THR A 4 -2.78 5.73 10.89
CA THR A 4 -2.31 6.96 11.52
C THR A 4 -2.79 8.17 10.73
N VAL A 5 -3.29 9.20 11.42
CA VAL A 5 -3.83 10.41 10.78
C VAL A 5 -2.71 11.31 10.23
N GLY A 6 -1.52 11.26 10.84
CA GLY A 6 -0.35 12.01 10.41
C GLY A 6 0.95 11.30 10.75
N GLY A 7 2.04 11.72 10.11
CA GLY A 7 3.39 11.17 10.32
C GLY A 7 4.29 11.99 11.24
N GLY A 8 3.78 13.07 11.85
CA GLY A 8 4.60 14.04 12.60
C GLY A 8 3.91 14.61 13.84
N SER A 9 3.10 15.66 13.67
CA SER A 9 2.54 16.49 14.76
C SER A 9 1.48 15.81 15.64
N LEU A 10 0.97 14.64 15.22
CA LEU A 10 0.05 13.80 16.00
C LEU A 10 0.58 12.36 16.04
N PRO A 11 1.69 12.09 16.75
CA PRO A 11 2.21 10.75 16.86
C PRO A 11 1.24 9.89 17.69
N GLY A 12 0.83 8.76 17.13
CA GLY A 12 0.03 7.75 17.84
C GLY A 12 -1.48 7.87 17.68
N GLU A 13 -2.01 8.92 17.05
CA GLU A 13 -3.44 8.98 16.74
C GLU A 13 -3.78 8.13 15.51
N THR A 14 -4.66 7.15 15.73
CA THR A 14 -5.22 6.29 14.70
C THR A 14 -6.69 6.60 14.47
N LEU A 15 -7.13 6.43 13.23
CA LEU A 15 -8.55 6.40 12.88
C LEU A 15 -8.93 5.04 12.33
N PRO A 16 -10.13 4.53 12.65
CA PRO A 16 -10.68 3.35 12.00
C PRO A 16 -10.72 3.55 10.48
N THR A 17 -10.31 2.52 9.75
CA THR A 17 -10.37 2.49 8.28
C THR A 17 -10.56 1.07 7.77
N SER A 18 -10.95 0.95 6.50
CA SER A 18 -10.89 -0.30 5.77
C SER A 18 -9.51 -0.47 5.15
N LEU A 19 -8.93 -1.65 5.28
CA LEU A 19 -7.59 -1.95 4.77
C LEU A 19 -7.69 -3.12 3.78
N LEU A 20 -7.05 -2.99 2.63
CA LEU A 20 -6.85 -4.09 1.69
C LEU A 20 -5.49 -4.72 2.00
N ALA A 21 -5.49 -5.95 2.48
CA ALA A 21 -4.28 -6.72 2.75
C ALA A 21 -4.02 -7.75 1.62
N LEU A 22 -2.76 -7.89 1.22
CA LEU A 22 -2.28 -8.82 0.21
C LEU A 22 -1.29 -9.81 0.86
N PRO A 23 -1.77 -10.84 1.58
CA PRO A 23 -0.93 -11.69 2.44
C PRO A 23 -0.15 -12.78 1.70
N SER A 24 -0.55 -13.15 0.48
CA SER A 24 0.06 -14.28 -0.26
C SER A 24 1.29 -13.91 -1.07
N LEU A 25 1.80 -12.69 -0.92
CA LEU A 25 2.88 -12.14 -1.73
C LEU A 25 4.01 -11.62 -0.83
N PRO A 26 5.29 -11.73 -1.24
CA PRO A 26 6.42 -11.24 -0.46
C PRO A 26 6.34 -9.71 -0.30
N ALA A 27 5.87 -9.28 0.88
CA ALA A 27 5.47 -7.89 1.13
C ALA A 27 6.61 -6.89 0.90
N ASP A 28 7.84 -7.22 1.32
CA ASP A 28 9.01 -6.36 1.11
C ASP A 28 9.36 -6.21 -0.38
N ARG A 29 9.34 -7.31 -1.15
CA ARG A 29 9.62 -7.27 -2.59
C ARG A 29 8.55 -6.47 -3.32
N MET A 30 7.28 -6.67 -2.99
CA MET A 30 6.19 -5.87 -3.56
C MET A 30 6.29 -4.39 -3.20
N ALA A 31 6.53 -4.07 -1.92
CA ALA A 31 6.70 -2.69 -1.49
C ALA A 31 7.89 -2.03 -2.21
N ASN A 32 8.97 -2.77 -2.43
CA ASN A 32 10.10 -2.28 -3.20
C ASN A 32 9.76 -2.07 -4.68
N ALA A 33 9.08 -3.01 -5.33
CA ALA A 33 8.64 -2.86 -6.71
C ALA A 33 7.73 -1.64 -6.86
N LEU A 34 6.68 -1.54 -6.02
CA LEU A 34 5.73 -0.42 -6.00
C LEU A 34 6.40 0.95 -5.82
N ARG A 35 7.44 1.04 -4.99
CA ARG A 35 8.21 2.29 -4.82
C ARG A 35 9.02 2.70 -6.05
N ASN A 36 9.42 1.73 -6.88
CA ASN A 36 10.28 1.93 -8.05
C ASN A 36 9.53 1.84 -9.40
N GLY A 37 8.22 1.64 -9.38
CA GLY A 37 7.39 1.67 -10.58
C GLY A 37 7.24 3.07 -11.17
N ASP A 38 6.69 3.15 -12.39
CA ASP A 38 6.50 4.41 -13.12
C ASP A 38 5.67 5.43 -12.31
N THR A 39 4.74 4.95 -11.50
CA THR A 39 4.05 5.76 -10.49
C THR A 39 4.33 5.16 -9.12
N PRO A 40 5.17 5.80 -8.28
CA PRO A 40 5.50 5.28 -6.97
C PRO A 40 4.27 5.14 -6.07
N VAL A 41 4.06 3.95 -5.52
CA VAL A 41 3.02 3.67 -4.52
C VAL A 41 3.66 3.34 -3.19
N ILE A 42 3.31 4.09 -2.14
CA ILE A 42 3.77 3.83 -0.78
C ILE A 42 2.68 3.03 -0.04
N ALA A 43 2.95 1.75 0.20
CA ALA A 43 2.11 0.89 1.00
C ALA A 43 2.74 0.64 2.38
N ARG A 44 1.92 0.19 3.34
CA ARG A 44 2.39 -0.23 4.66
C ARG A 44 2.59 -1.74 4.68
N ILE A 45 3.55 -2.22 5.45
CA ILE A 45 3.68 -3.65 5.77
C ILE A 45 3.15 -3.86 7.18
N THR A 46 2.26 -4.84 7.35
CA THR A 46 1.68 -5.20 8.65
C THR A 46 1.45 -6.70 8.70
N GLN A 47 1.96 -7.36 9.74
CA GLN A 47 1.86 -8.82 9.88
C GLN A 47 2.36 -9.56 8.62
N ASP A 48 3.49 -9.12 8.06
CA ASP A 48 4.11 -9.68 6.85
C ASP A 48 3.26 -9.59 5.57
N ALA A 49 2.18 -8.79 5.59
CA ALA A 49 1.35 -8.52 4.43
C ALA A 49 1.53 -7.07 3.96
N LEU A 50 1.47 -6.86 2.64
CA LEU A 50 1.32 -5.51 2.10
C LEU A 50 -0.12 -5.03 2.35
N VAL A 51 -0.25 -3.82 2.86
CA VAL A 51 -1.53 -3.21 3.25
C VAL A 51 -1.69 -1.85 2.60
N LEU A 52 -2.85 -1.68 1.95
CA LEU A 52 -3.28 -0.45 1.30
C LEU A 52 -4.49 0.13 2.05
N ASP A 53 -4.50 1.43 2.26
CA ASP A 53 -5.59 2.18 2.90
C ASP A 53 -6.26 3.07 1.85
N PRO A 54 -7.42 2.68 1.30
CA PRO A 54 -8.09 3.42 0.22
C PRO A 54 -8.41 4.87 0.58
N ARG A 55 -8.49 5.23 1.87
CA ARG A 55 -8.74 6.61 2.30
C ARG A 55 -7.63 7.58 1.90
N THR A 56 -6.44 7.06 1.61
CA THR A 56 -5.25 7.84 1.20
C THR A 56 -5.12 7.97 -0.32
N VAL A 57 -6.08 7.43 -1.06
CA VAL A 57 -6.05 7.34 -2.53
C VAL A 57 -7.22 8.15 -3.06
N ALA A 58 -6.96 9.13 -3.93
CA ALA A 58 -8.05 9.87 -4.55
C ALA A 58 -8.82 8.96 -5.53
N THR A 59 -10.13 9.18 -5.69
CA THR A 59 -10.95 8.37 -6.62
C THR A 59 -10.40 8.34 -8.05
N ALA A 60 -9.79 9.45 -8.51
CA ALA A 60 -9.16 9.51 -9.82
C ALA A 60 -7.88 8.66 -9.94
N GLU A 61 -7.24 8.33 -8.82
CA GLU A 61 -5.98 7.56 -8.76
C GLU A 61 -6.21 6.05 -8.63
N GLU A 62 -7.43 5.61 -8.34
CA GLU A 62 -7.77 4.20 -8.08
C GLU A 62 -7.30 3.28 -9.21
N GLN A 63 -7.56 3.65 -10.46
CA GLN A 63 -7.14 2.85 -11.62
C GLN A 63 -5.62 2.79 -11.77
N THR A 64 -4.92 3.87 -11.41
CA THR A 64 -3.45 3.89 -11.42
C THR A 64 -2.90 2.99 -10.33
N LEU A 65 -3.46 3.04 -9.12
CA LEU A 65 -3.10 2.16 -8.02
C LEU A 65 -3.24 0.69 -8.42
N LEU A 66 -4.40 0.29 -8.97
CA LEU A 66 -4.65 -1.09 -9.38
C LEU A 66 -3.64 -1.57 -10.45
N ARG A 67 -3.32 -0.72 -11.44
CA ARG A 67 -2.30 -1.03 -12.45
C ARG A 67 -0.93 -1.26 -11.84
N GLN A 68 -0.50 -0.41 -10.90
CA GLN A 68 0.79 -0.54 -10.22
C GLN A 68 0.84 -1.81 -9.35
N VAL A 69 -0.25 -2.15 -8.65
CA VAL A 69 -0.35 -3.39 -7.85
C VAL A 69 -0.23 -4.63 -8.74
N ILE A 70 -0.95 -4.67 -9.87
CA ILE A 70 -0.88 -5.78 -10.82
C ILE A 70 0.52 -5.91 -11.43
N TRP A 71 1.11 -4.78 -11.87
CA TRP A 71 2.46 -4.76 -12.41
C TRP A 71 3.48 -5.27 -11.38
N ALA A 72 3.46 -4.75 -10.15
CA ALA A 72 4.38 -5.16 -9.09
C ALA A 72 4.26 -6.66 -8.77
N ALA A 73 3.04 -7.20 -8.71
CA ALA A 73 2.83 -8.63 -8.54
C ALA A 73 3.46 -9.45 -9.68
N GLY A 74 3.30 -9.02 -10.93
CA GLY A 74 3.92 -9.68 -12.09
C GLY A 74 5.46 -9.64 -12.11
N THR A 75 6.08 -8.68 -11.43
CA THR A 75 7.56 -8.64 -11.28
C THR A 75 8.12 -9.62 -10.24
N LEU A 76 7.26 -10.35 -9.52
CA LEU A 76 7.70 -11.32 -8.53
C LEU A 76 7.93 -12.72 -9.12
N ASP A 77 7.32 -13.01 -10.26
CA ASP A 77 7.37 -14.29 -10.99
C ASP A 77 8.62 -14.42 -11.89
N VAL A 78 9.56 -13.47 -11.81
CA VAL A 78 10.86 -13.48 -12.49
C VAL A 78 12.03 -13.75 -11.54
#